data_AF-A0A952MUE8-F1
#
_entry.id   AF-A0A952MUE8-F1
#
_cell.length_a   1.000
_cell.length_b   1.000
_cell.length_c   1.000
_cell.angle_alpha   90.00
_cell.angle_beta   90.00
_cell.angle_gamma   90.00
#
_symmetry.space_group_name_H-M   'P 1'
#
loop_
_entity.id
_entity.type
_entity.pdbx_description
1 polymer ?
#
loop_
_entity_poly.entity_id
_entity_poly.type
_entity_poly.pdbx_seq_one_letter_code
_entity_poly.pdbx_strand_id
1 'polypeptide(L)'
;MTKKVIIVAFLSMTTLVVGYKLYKQYAPFVIANAILKEEEPIFLPPKIKKKLKEKKVHYNKISKDVIQDIHKSNITLDQVLKALDEVTEEKVYLFLDEVNGLGEIKSSDQIFDLTKKYFPVDFDVEPLRKPFEEKADIVLLQKVIKKANEYRDNELIDFQSAKIVIKRILIEKEKEFIQNLNPE
;
A
#
# COMPACT_ATOMS: atom_id res chain seq x y z
N MET A 1 -30.14 -30.44 -25.04
CA MET A 1 -29.84 -29.23 -24.25
C MET A 1 -30.49 -28.03 -24.92
N THR A 2 -31.52 -27.45 -24.30
CA THR A 2 -32.32 -26.35 -24.85
C THR A 2 -31.49 -25.06 -24.89
N LYS A 3 -31.55 -24.31 -26.01
CA LYS A 3 -30.82 -23.03 -26.22
C LYS A 3 -30.91 -22.05 -25.04
N LYS A 4 -32.01 -22.09 -24.27
CA LYS A 4 -32.22 -21.30 -23.05
C LYS A 4 -31.21 -21.61 -21.93
N VAL A 5 -30.80 -22.86 -21.76
CA VAL A 5 -29.83 -23.27 -20.73
C VAL A 5 -28.43 -22.72 -21.05
N ILE A 6 -28.07 -22.70 -22.33
CA ILE A 6 -26.78 -22.17 -22.81
C ILE A 6 -26.72 -20.65 -22.62
N ILE A 7 -27.81 -19.93 -22.91
CA ILE A 7 -27.89 -18.47 -22.73
C ILE A 7 -27.80 -18.09 -21.24
N VAL A 8 -28.50 -18.83 -20.37
CA VAL A 8 -28.43 -18.60 -18.91
C VAL A 8 -27.02 -18.86 -18.39
N ALA A 9 -26.39 -19.98 -18.77
CA ALA A 9 -25.02 -20.30 -18.37
C ALA A 9 -24.01 -19.24 -18.84
N PHE A 10 -24.15 -18.75 -20.08
CA PHE A 10 -23.30 -17.70 -20.63
C PHE A 10 -23.47 -16.38 -19.87
N LEU A 11 -24.71 -15.95 -19.61
CA LEU A 11 -24.99 -14.73 -18.85
C LEU A 11 -24.43 -14.81 -17.42
N SER A 12 -24.64 -15.93 -16.72
CA SER A 12 -24.06 -16.15 -15.38
C SER A 12 -22.53 -16.07 -15.39
N MET A 13 -21.89 -16.65 -16.41
CA MET A 13 -20.43 -16.65 -16.54
C MET A 13 -19.89 -15.25 -16.87
N THR A 14 -20.56 -14.48 -17.74
CA THR A 14 -20.20 -13.07 -17.98
C THR A 14 -20.38 -12.21 -16.74
N THR A 15 -21.46 -12.39 -15.97
CA THR A 15 -21.68 -11.63 -14.73
C THR A 15 -20.65 -11.98 -13.67
N LEU A 16 -20.21 -13.24 -13.59
CA LEU A 16 -19.11 -13.66 -12.71
C LEU A 16 -17.76 -13.08 -13.15
N VAL A 17 -17.45 -13.08 -14.45
CA VAL A 17 -16.19 -12.52 -14.98
C VAL A 17 -16.15 -11.00 -14.83
N VAL A 18 -17.24 -10.31 -15.16
CA VAL A 18 -17.38 -8.86 -14.98
C VAL A 18 -17.38 -8.51 -13.50
N GLY A 19 -18.12 -9.24 -12.67
CA GLY A 19 -18.13 -9.08 -11.22
C GLY A 19 -16.77 -9.31 -10.57
N TYR A 20 -16.01 -10.32 -11.03
CA TYR A 20 -14.65 -10.58 -10.57
C TYR A 20 -13.65 -9.52 -11.03
N LYS A 21 -13.74 -9.06 -12.29
CA LYS A 21 -12.92 -7.94 -12.78
C LYS A 21 -13.22 -6.65 -12.02
N LEU A 22 -14.50 -6.32 -11.82
CA LEU A 22 -14.92 -5.17 -11.02
C LEU A 22 -14.45 -5.34 -9.57
N TYR A 23 -14.59 -6.52 -8.97
CA TYR A 23 -14.07 -6.79 -7.62
C TYR A 23 -12.56 -6.58 -7.53
N LYS A 24 -11.76 -7.11 -8.47
CA LYS A 24 -10.31 -6.89 -8.50
C LYS A 24 -9.96 -5.41 -8.71
N GLN A 25 -10.74 -4.69 -9.52
CA GLN A 25 -10.56 -3.26 -9.76
C GLN A 25 -10.97 -2.38 -8.57
N TYR A 26 -12.03 -2.75 -7.84
CA TYR A 26 -12.55 -2.00 -6.69
C TYR A 26 -12.02 -2.49 -5.34
N ALA A 27 -11.41 -3.67 -5.24
CA ALA A 27 -10.81 -4.17 -4.00
C ALA A 27 -9.73 -3.23 -3.45
N PRO A 28 -8.83 -2.65 -4.27
CA PRO A 28 -7.93 -1.57 -3.84
C PRO A 28 -8.70 -0.37 -3.25
N PHE A 29 -9.81 0.00 -3.88
CA PHE A 29 -10.67 1.10 -3.43
C PHE A 29 -11.37 0.79 -2.10
N VAL A 30 -11.86 -0.44 -1.93
CA VAL A 30 -12.53 -0.90 -0.70
C VAL A 30 -11.52 -1.03 0.43
N ILE A 31 -10.31 -1.57 0.18
CA ILE A 31 -9.25 -1.70 1.18
C ILE A 31 -8.75 -0.33 1.64
N ALA A 32 -8.46 0.58 0.69
CA ALA A 32 -8.06 1.95 1.03
C ALA A 32 -9.14 2.66 1.84
N ASN A 33 -10.42 2.59 1.43
CA ASN A 33 -11.51 3.17 2.22
C ASN A 33 -11.67 2.53 3.60
N ALA A 34 -11.48 1.21 3.72
CA ALA A 34 -11.56 0.52 5.00
C ALA A 34 -10.45 0.97 5.98
N ILE A 35 -9.29 1.32 5.44
CA ILE A 35 -8.18 1.91 6.19
C ILE A 35 -8.49 3.38 6.55
N LEU A 36 -9.03 4.16 5.61
CA LEU A 36 -9.14 5.62 5.70
C LEU A 36 -10.40 6.14 6.37
N LYS A 37 -11.59 5.62 6.04
CA LYS A 37 -12.89 6.13 6.53
C LYS A 37 -13.37 5.36 7.75
N GLU A 38 -14.10 5.99 8.67
CA GLU A 38 -14.74 5.29 9.81
C GLU A 38 -15.75 4.22 9.37
N GLU A 39 -16.41 4.42 8.21
CA GLU A 39 -17.46 3.53 7.71
C GLU A 39 -16.95 2.14 7.30
N GLU A 40 -17.59 1.10 7.83
CA GLU A 40 -17.25 -0.29 7.57
C GLU A 40 -17.68 -0.70 6.14
N PRO A 41 -16.78 -1.25 5.31
CA PRO A 41 -17.18 -1.77 4.00
C PRO A 41 -18.12 -2.96 4.18
N ILE A 42 -19.34 -2.83 3.63
CA ILE A 42 -20.43 -3.82 3.75
C ILE A 42 -19.98 -5.22 3.32
N PHE A 43 -19.10 -5.32 2.32
CA PHE A 43 -18.70 -6.56 1.64
C PHE A 43 -17.49 -7.32 2.20
N LEU A 44 -16.88 -6.91 3.32
CA LEU A 44 -15.73 -7.66 3.87
C LEU A 44 -16.18 -8.85 4.76
N PRO A 45 -15.53 -10.03 4.66
CA PRO A 45 -15.76 -11.15 5.58
C PRO A 45 -15.53 -10.75 7.06
N PRO A 46 -16.32 -11.26 8.03
CA PRO A 46 -16.26 -10.83 9.43
C PRO A 46 -14.88 -10.97 10.08
N LYS A 47 -14.13 -12.05 9.75
CA LYS A 47 -12.76 -12.27 10.23
C LYS A 47 -11.79 -11.19 9.75
N ILE A 48 -11.98 -10.71 8.51
CA ILE A 48 -11.17 -9.62 7.95
C ILE A 48 -11.61 -8.30 8.58
N LYS A 49 -12.91 -8.04 8.70
CA LYS A 49 -13.47 -6.85 9.39
C LYS A 49 -12.90 -6.66 10.80
N LYS A 50 -12.88 -7.72 11.62
CA LYS A 50 -12.36 -7.66 12.99
C LYS A 50 -10.87 -7.29 13.02
N LYS A 51 -10.04 -7.98 12.23
CA LYS A 51 -8.60 -7.68 12.12
C LYS A 51 -8.34 -6.26 11.60
N LEU A 52 -9.16 -5.80 10.67
CA LEU A 52 -9.05 -4.45 10.10
C LEU A 52 -9.38 -3.41 11.15
N LYS A 53 -10.47 -3.59 11.92
CA LYS A 53 -10.87 -2.69 13.01
C LYS A 53 -9.79 -2.55 14.09
N GLU A 54 -9.16 -3.65 14.48
CA GLU A 54 -8.07 -3.66 15.47
C GLU A 54 -6.82 -2.89 14.98
N LYS A 55 -6.50 -2.97 13.68
CA LYS A 55 -5.30 -2.33 13.12
C LYS A 55 -5.54 -0.95 12.49
N LYS A 56 -6.79 -0.59 12.25
CA LYS A 56 -7.20 0.66 11.57
C LYS A 56 -6.71 1.90 12.28
N VAL A 57 -6.87 1.98 13.60
CA VAL A 57 -6.40 3.13 14.41
C VAL A 57 -4.89 3.32 14.23
N HIS A 58 -4.14 2.22 14.26
CA HIS A 58 -2.70 2.22 14.09
C HIS A 58 -2.27 2.66 12.68
N TYR A 59 -2.90 2.13 11.63
CA TYR A 59 -2.58 2.52 10.25
C TYR A 59 -2.99 3.96 9.92
N ASN A 60 -4.12 4.44 10.46
CA ASN A 60 -4.50 5.84 10.32
C ASN A 60 -3.51 6.79 11.00
N LYS A 61 -3.02 6.42 12.20
CA LYS A 61 -1.98 7.20 12.88
C LYS A 61 -0.68 7.22 12.06
N ILE A 62 -0.17 6.06 11.65
CA ILE A 62 1.07 5.97 10.86
C ILE A 62 0.97 6.80 9.58
N SER A 63 -0.12 6.65 8.83
CA SER A 63 -0.29 7.38 7.57
C SER A 63 -0.39 8.89 7.78
N LYS A 64 -0.99 9.36 8.89
CA LYS A 64 -0.96 10.78 9.28
C LYS A 64 0.46 11.25 9.63
N ASP A 65 1.19 10.47 10.43
CA ASP A 65 2.55 10.80 10.83
C ASP A 65 3.48 10.88 9.60
N VAL A 66 3.31 9.97 8.63
CA VAL A 66 4.05 9.99 7.35
C VAL A 66 3.81 11.29 6.57
N ILE A 67 2.54 11.74 6.45
CA ILE A 67 2.23 13.02 5.80
C ILE A 67 2.91 14.18 6.55
N GLN A 68 2.85 14.19 7.88
CA GLN A 68 3.51 15.24 8.66
C GLN A 68 5.03 15.26 8.44
N ASP A 69 5.67 14.10 8.37
CA ASP A 69 7.12 14.00 8.17
C ASP A 69 7.54 14.44 6.75
N ILE A 70 6.72 14.13 5.74
CA ILE A 70 6.88 14.61 4.36
C ILE A 70 6.86 16.14 4.34
N HIS A 71 5.85 16.77 4.94
CA HIS A 71 5.73 18.23 4.99
C HIS A 71 6.86 18.90 5.81
N LYS A 72 7.21 18.34 6.97
CA LYS A 72 8.35 18.82 7.77
C LYS A 72 9.69 18.74 7.02
N SER A 73 9.79 17.82 6.07
CA SER A 73 10.96 17.62 5.21
C SER A 73 10.95 18.51 3.97
N ASN A 74 9.96 19.41 3.82
CA ASN A 74 9.76 20.22 2.61
C ASN A 74 9.58 19.39 1.33
N ILE A 75 9.07 18.17 1.45
CA ILE A 75 8.74 17.30 0.31
C ILE A 75 7.24 17.47 0.04
N THR A 76 6.88 17.67 -1.22
CA THR A 76 5.46 17.78 -1.62
C THR A 76 4.83 16.42 -1.82
N LEU A 77 3.51 16.31 -1.62
CA LEU A 77 2.78 15.09 -1.95
C LEU A 77 2.99 14.69 -3.43
N ASP A 78 2.99 15.65 -4.35
CA ASP A 78 3.15 15.38 -5.79
C ASP A 78 4.49 14.72 -6.10
N GLN A 79 5.58 15.16 -5.47
CA GLN A 79 6.89 14.51 -5.58
C GLN A 79 6.85 13.06 -5.10
N VAL A 80 6.19 12.78 -3.98
CA VAL A 80 6.04 11.42 -3.45
C VAL A 80 5.18 10.56 -4.39
N LEU A 81 4.09 11.09 -4.93
CA LEU A 81 3.23 10.37 -5.87
C LEU A 81 3.95 10.06 -7.19
N LYS A 82 4.76 11.00 -7.70
CA LYS A 82 5.59 10.80 -8.88
C LYS A 82 6.66 9.72 -8.64
N ALA A 83 7.34 9.77 -7.50
CA ALA A 83 8.29 8.74 -7.10
C ALA A 83 7.64 7.35 -7.05
N LEU A 84 6.43 7.25 -6.47
CA LEU A 84 5.66 6.01 -6.49
C LEU A 84 5.34 5.56 -7.92
N ASP A 85 5.02 6.49 -8.82
CA ASP A 85 4.73 6.20 -10.23
C ASP A 85 5.92 5.60 -11.00
N GLU A 86 7.14 5.94 -10.60
CA GLU A 86 8.38 5.42 -11.19
C GLU A 86 8.82 4.06 -10.61
N VAL A 87 8.18 3.60 -9.52
CA VAL A 87 8.39 2.25 -8.98
C VAL A 87 7.82 1.22 -9.94
N THR A 88 8.66 0.26 -10.34
CA THR A 88 8.29 -0.91 -11.15
C THR A 88 8.40 -2.19 -10.33
N GLU A 89 7.62 -3.20 -10.70
CA GLU A 89 7.62 -4.50 -10.04
C GLU A 89 9.01 -5.16 -10.06
N GLU A 90 9.70 -5.08 -11.20
CA GLU A 90 11.07 -5.57 -11.36
C GLU A 90 12.04 -4.92 -10.36
N LYS A 91 12.00 -3.59 -10.19
CA LYS A 91 12.84 -2.89 -9.20
C LYS A 91 12.53 -3.35 -7.77
N VAL A 92 11.25 -3.60 -7.46
CA VAL A 92 10.86 -4.14 -6.15
C VAL A 92 11.41 -5.54 -5.93
N TYR A 93 11.39 -6.41 -6.94
CA TYR A 93 11.97 -7.75 -6.82
C TYR A 93 13.50 -7.69 -6.68
N LEU A 94 14.19 -6.84 -7.42
CA LEU A 94 15.63 -6.65 -7.26
C LEU A 94 15.98 -6.11 -5.87
N PHE A 95 15.20 -5.16 -5.35
CA PHE A 95 15.34 -4.67 -3.98
C PHE A 95 15.14 -5.80 -2.96
N LEU A 96 14.09 -6.60 -3.09
CA LEU A 96 13.83 -7.74 -2.20
C LEU A 96 14.95 -8.79 -2.29
N ASP A 97 15.47 -9.07 -3.48
CA ASP A 97 16.57 -10.01 -3.68
C ASP A 97 17.85 -9.53 -2.98
N GLU A 98 18.21 -8.24 -3.08
CA GLU A 98 19.36 -7.71 -2.36
C GLU A 98 19.14 -7.71 -0.84
N VAL A 99 17.94 -7.35 -0.37
CA VAL A 99 17.58 -7.41 1.05
C VAL A 99 17.66 -8.83 1.60
N ASN A 100 17.15 -9.82 0.86
CA ASN A 100 17.24 -11.23 1.25
C ASN A 100 18.69 -11.73 1.22
N GLY A 101 19.50 -11.23 0.28
CA GLY A 101 20.93 -11.53 0.16
C GLY A 101 21.77 -11.02 1.34
N LEU A 102 21.26 -10.09 2.17
CA LEU A 102 21.93 -9.66 3.40
C LEU A 102 21.99 -10.76 4.48
N GLY A 103 21.09 -11.74 4.42
CA GLY A 103 20.89 -12.74 5.46
C GLY A 103 20.20 -12.19 6.71
N GLU A 104 20.82 -11.22 7.38
CA GLU A 104 20.29 -10.52 8.55
C GLU A 104 20.28 -9.00 8.35
N ILE A 105 19.14 -8.36 8.65
CA ILE A 105 18.98 -6.91 8.63
C ILE A 105 19.57 -6.34 9.92
N LYS A 106 20.67 -5.60 9.81
CA LYS A 106 21.41 -5.10 10.98
C LYS A 106 20.88 -3.77 11.50
N SER A 107 20.29 -2.96 10.62
CA SER A 107 19.70 -1.67 10.98
C SER A 107 18.62 -1.28 9.99
N SER A 108 17.73 -0.39 10.43
CA SER A 108 16.77 0.27 9.54
C SER A 108 17.49 1.11 8.49
N ASP A 109 18.57 1.78 8.89
CA ASP A 109 19.39 2.63 8.01
C ASP A 109 19.93 1.87 6.78
N GLN A 110 20.31 0.60 6.95
CA GLN A 110 20.70 -0.28 5.85
C GLN A 110 19.58 -0.46 4.81
N ILE A 111 18.32 -0.61 5.28
CA ILE A 111 17.15 -0.73 4.40
C ILE A 111 16.82 0.61 3.74
N PHE A 112 17.03 1.73 4.44
CA PHE A 112 16.87 3.05 3.89
C PHE A 112 17.84 3.30 2.72
N ASP A 113 19.11 2.97 2.89
CA ASP A 113 20.13 3.09 1.84
C ASP A 113 19.84 2.20 0.63
N LEU A 114 19.40 0.96 0.86
CA LEU A 114 18.97 0.07 -0.22
C LEU A 114 17.74 0.63 -0.95
N THR A 115 16.79 1.22 -0.22
CA THR A 115 15.61 1.85 -0.80
C THR A 115 16.03 2.99 -1.73
N LYS A 116 16.96 3.85 -1.29
CA LYS A 116 17.52 4.93 -2.13
C LYS A 116 18.20 4.40 -3.40
N LYS A 117 18.96 3.32 -3.27
CA LYS A 117 19.69 2.70 -4.39
C LYS A 117 18.73 2.22 -5.49
N TYR A 118 17.63 1.58 -5.11
CA TYR A 118 16.68 0.97 -6.06
C TYR A 118 15.57 1.89 -6.53
N PHE A 119 15.21 2.88 -5.71
CA PHE A 119 14.15 3.84 -5.99
C PHE A 119 14.72 5.26 -5.92
N PRO A 120 15.60 5.63 -6.87
CA PRO A 120 16.12 6.99 -6.94
C PRO A 120 14.97 7.96 -7.23
N VAL A 121 15.04 9.13 -6.60
CA VAL A 121 14.05 10.21 -6.76
C VAL A 121 14.75 11.53 -7.08
N ASP A 122 13.98 12.52 -7.55
CA ASP A 122 14.46 13.85 -7.95
C ASP A 122 14.52 14.87 -6.80
N PHE A 123 14.28 14.44 -5.55
CA PHE A 123 14.33 15.27 -4.34
C PHE A 123 15.20 14.63 -3.26
N ASP A 124 15.62 15.43 -2.28
CA ASP A 124 16.41 14.91 -1.16
C ASP A 124 15.52 14.14 -0.18
N VAL A 125 15.88 12.88 0.04
CA VAL A 125 15.18 11.97 0.95
C VAL A 125 15.87 11.87 2.31
N GLU A 126 17.09 12.38 2.47
CA GLU A 126 17.82 12.31 3.75
C GLU A 126 17.04 12.85 4.97
N PRO A 127 16.23 13.93 4.84
CA PRO A 127 15.38 14.36 5.95
C PRO A 127 14.40 13.30 6.48
N LEU A 128 14.05 12.31 5.65
CA LEU A 128 13.16 11.19 6.02
C LEU A 128 13.89 10.04 6.73
N ARG A 129 15.23 10.02 6.77
CA ARG A 129 16.02 8.94 7.36
C ARG A 129 15.65 8.70 8.82
N LYS A 130 15.75 9.74 9.64
CA LYS A 130 15.44 9.65 11.08
C LYS A 130 13.95 9.28 11.33
N PRO A 131 12.96 9.94 10.70
CA PRO A 131 11.57 9.50 10.77
C PRO A 131 11.35 8.04 10.37
N PHE A 132 12.10 7.54 9.39
CA PHE A 132 12.08 6.15 8.98
C PHE A 132 12.63 5.22 10.07
N GLU A 133 13.80 5.50 10.63
CA GLU A 133 14.39 4.70 11.70
C GLU A 133 13.47 4.60 12.94
N GLU A 134 12.81 5.70 13.31
CA GLU A 134 11.90 5.74 14.46
C GLU A 134 10.64 4.88 14.26
N LYS A 135 10.19 4.71 13.00
CA LYS A 135 8.92 4.06 12.67
C LYS A 135 9.09 2.66 12.07
N ALA A 136 10.24 2.37 11.46
CA ALA A 136 10.55 1.14 10.78
C ALA A 136 11.65 0.37 11.53
N ASP A 137 11.34 -0.09 12.74
CA ASP A 137 12.28 -0.91 13.51
C ASP A 137 12.61 -2.24 12.78
N ILE A 138 13.72 -2.87 13.17
CA ILE A 138 14.21 -4.10 12.55
C ILE A 138 13.16 -5.23 12.60
N VAL A 139 12.42 -5.36 13.69
CA VAL A 139 11.40 -6.41 13.86
C VAL A 139 10.24 -6.19 12.89
N LEU A 140 9.81 -4.94 12.71
CA LEU A 140 8.80 -4.58 11.74
C LEU A 140 9.30 -4.82 10.32
N LEU A 141 10.52 -4.38 9.99
CA LEU A 141 11.13 -4.55 8.68
C LEU A 141 11.22 -6.03 8.29
N GLN A 142 11.74 -6.89 9.18
CA GLN A 142 11.80 -8.34 8.96
C GLN A 142 10.41 -8.94 8.69
N LYS A 143 9.38 -8.52 9.45
CA LYS A 143 8.00 -8.98 9.23
C LYS A 143 7.45 -8.52 7.87
N VAL A 144 7.71 -7.27 7.49
CA VAL A 144 7.25 -6.70 6.22
C VAL A 144 7.94 -7.39 5.04
N ILE A 145 9.25 -7.59 5.11
CA ILE A 145 10.03 -8.27 4.06
C ILE A 145 9.61 -9.72 3.91
N LYS A 146 9.45 -10.45 5.03
CA LYS A 146 8.89 -11.81 4.99
C LYS A 146 7.53 -11.82 4.29
N LYS A 147 6.66 -10.85 4.61
CA LYS A 147 5.34 -10.77 4.00
C LYS A 147 5.39 -10.39 2.52
N ALA A 148 6.33 -9.54 2.12
CA ALA A 148 6.57 -9.19 0.73
C ALA A 148 7.05 -10.40 -0.09
N ASN A 149 7.97 -11.21 0.46
CA ASN A 149 8.38 -12.48 -0.15
C ASN A 149 7.20 -13.45 -0.30
N GLU A 150 6.39 -13.63 0.76
CA GLU A 150 5.17 -14.46 0.67
C GLU A 150 4.22 -13.99 -0.44
N TYR A 151 4.09 -12.67 -0.65
CA TYR A 151 3.23 -12.12 -1.71
C TYR A 151 3.81 -12.31 -3.11
N ARG A 152 5.12 -12.18 -3.28
CA ARG A 152 5.84 -12.50 -4.52
C ARG A 152 5.65 -13.98 -4.88
N ASP A 153 5.94 -14.88 -3.94
CA ASP A 153 5.99 -16.32 -4.21
C ASP A 153 4.62 -16.93 -4.49
N ASN A 154 3.55 -16.32 -3.96
CA ASN A 154 2.19 -16.84 -4.04
C ASN A 154 1.24 -15.97 -4.88
N GLU A 155 1.74 -14.92 -5.54
CA GLU A 155 0.98 -13.98 -6.38
C GLU A 155 -0.29 -13.42 -5.69
N LEU A 156 -0.24 -13.21 -4.37
CA LEU A 156 -1.44 -12.93 -3.56
C LEU A 156 -1.99 -11.51 -3.74
N ILE A 157 -1.16 -10.58 -4.18
CA ILE A 157 -1.51 -9.18 -4.42
C ILE A 157 -0.79 -8.75 -5.69
N ASP A 158 -1.54 -8.14 -6.64
CA ASP A 158 -0.90 -7.54 -7.80
C ASP A 158 -0.22 -6.21 -7.44
N PHE A 159 0.98 -6.00 -7.97
CA PHE A 159 1.81 -4.82 -7.69
C PHE A 159 1.08 -3.49 -7.94
N GLN A 160 0.26 -3.43 -9.00
CA GLN A 160 -0.49 -2.23 -9.35
C GLN A 160 -1.57 -1.90 -8.30
N SER A 161 -2.28 -2.90 -7.80
CA SER A 161 -3.25 -2.75 -6.71
C SER A 161 -2.60 -2.20 -5.45
N ALA A 162 -1.42 -2.70 -5.06
CA ALA A 162 -0.69 -2.19 -3.89
C ALA A 162 -0.32 -0.71 -4.07
N LYS A 163 0.19 -0.32 -5.24
CA LYS A 163 0.53 1.06 -5.58
C LYS A 163 -0.70 1.98 -5.54
N ILE A 164 -1.83 1.55 -6.09
CA ILE A 164 -3.10 2.29 -6.05
C ILE A 164 -3.56 2.52 -4.60
N VAL A 165 -3.48 1.49 -3.75
CA VAL A 165 -3.85 1.61 -2.32
C VAL A 165 -2.97 2.65 -1.62
N ILE A 166 -1.65 2.58 -1.80
CA ILE A 166 -0.71 3.51 -1.15
C ILE A 166 -0.97 4.94 -1.61
N LYS A 167 -1.03 5.19 -2.93
CA LYS A 167 -1.30 6.53 -3.48
C LYS A 167 -2.59 7.11 -2.91
N ARG A 168 -3.64 6.29 -2.83
CA ARG A 168 -4.93 6.73 -2.31
C ARG A 168 -4.88 7.09 -0.83
N ILE A 169 -4.16 6.30 -0.02
CA ILE A 169 -3.97 6.61 1.40
C ILE A 169 -3.29 7.96 1.57
N LEU A 170 -2.21 8.21 0.82
CA LEU A 170 -1.49 9.48 0.89
C LEU A 170 -2.36 10.66 0.46
N ILE A 171 -3.09 10.54 -0.65
CA ILE A 171 -3.98 11.60 -1.16
C ILE A 171 -5.06 11.96 -0.14
N GLU A 172 -5.72 10.97 0.46
CA GLU A 172 -6.79 11.26 1.43
C GLU A 172 -6.23 11.82 2.73
N LYS A 173 -5.06 11.36 3.19
CA LYS A 173 -4.42 11.90 4.40
C LYS A 173 -3.89 13.31 4.21
N GLU A 174 -3.44 13.65 3.01
CA GLU A 174 -3.10 15.02 2.65
C GLU A 174 -4.32 15.95 2.74
N LYS A 175 -5.47 15.53 2.20
CA LYS A 175 -6.72 16.30 2.32
C LYS A 175 -7.10 16.54 3.78
N GLU A 176 -7.04 15.49 4.61
CA GLU A 176 -7.27 15.61 6.05
C GLU A 176 -6.26 16.57 6.71
N PHE A 177 -4.98 16.52 6.32
CA PHE A 177 -3.95 17.41 6.85
C PHE A 177 -4.22 18.88 6.52
N ILE A 178 -4.52 19.19 5.25
CA ILE A 178 -4.85 20.55 4.79
C ILE A 178 -6.11 21.08 5.47
N GLN A 179 -7.15 20.26 5.62
CA GLN A 179 -8.39 20.65 6.32
C GLN A 179 -8.14 20.99 7.80
N ASN A 180 -7.26 20.23 8.47
CA ASN A 180 -6.91 20.51 9.87
C ASN A 180 -6.06 21.79 10.04
N LEU A 181 -5.35 22.22 9.00
CA LEU A 181 -4.60 23.49 9.00
C LEU A 181 -5.50 24.71 8.76
N ASN A 182 -6.60 24.53 8.05
CA ASN A 182 -7.61 25.56 7.78
C ASN A 182 -8.99 25.10 8.30
N PRO A 183 -9.19 25.01 9.62
CA PRO A 183 -10.51 24.75 10.17
C PRO A 183 -11.38 25.98 9.90
N GLU A 184 -12.40 25.85 9.04
CA GLU A 184 -13.49 26.82 8.94
C GLU A 184 -14.23 26.95 10.28
#